data_AF-A0A957RNR8-F1
#
_entry.id   AF-A0A957RNR8-F1
#
_cell.length_a   1.000
_cell.length_b   1.000
_cell.length_c   1.000
_cell.angle_alpha   90.00
_cell.angle_beta   90.00
_cell.angle_gamma   90.00
#
_symmetry.space_group_name_H-M   'P 1'
#
loop_
_entity.id
_entity.type
_entity.pdbx_description
1 polymer ?
#
loop_
_entity_poly.entity_id
_entity_poly.type
_entity_poly.pdbx_seq_one_letter_code
_entity_poly.pdbx_strand_id
1 'polypeptide(L)' 'TFGRPIAEYQLVQQMLANMQQSIDAGQLLVWKAGWLKNQGIRNTRETSMAKWFCTDAANRCANDAVQVHGA' A
#
# COMPACT_ATOMS: atom_id res chain seq x y z
N THR A 1 5.31 -26.99 2.04
CA THR A 1 5.70 -26.32 0.78
C THR A 1 5.66 -27.34 -0.34
N PHE A 2 4.85 -27.16 -1.40
CA PHE A 2 4.64 -28.18 -2.44
C PHE A 2 5.79 -28.27 -3.47
N GLY A 3 7.04 -28.28 -3.03
CA GLY A 3 8.22 -28.45 -3.88
C GLY A 3 8.58 -27.27 -4.81
N ARG A 4 7.79 -26.19 -4.82
CA ARG A 4 8.04 -24.96 -5.58
C ARG A 4 8.09 -23.70 -4.69
N PRO A 5 8.83 -22.65 -5.08
CA PRO A 5 8.85 -21.36 -4.40
C PRO A 5 7.46 -20.78 -4.11
N ILE A 6 7.31 -20.13 -2.96
CA ILE A 6 6.03 -19.55 -2.50
C ILE A 6 5.56 -18.41 -3.44
N ALA A 7 6.50 -17.74 -4.11
CA ALA A 7 6.21 -16.70 -5.09
C ALA A 7 5.53 -17.21 -6.38
N GLU A 8 5.52 -18.52 -6.64
CA GLU A 8 4.91 -19.10 -7.85
C GLU A 8 3.40 -19.40 -7.70
N TYR A 9 2.86 -19.33 -6.48
CA TYR A 9 1.42 -19.55 -6.28
C TYR A 9 0.65 -18.29 -6.65
N GLN A 10 -0.37 -18.42 -7.50
CA GLN A 10 -1.17 -17.31 -8.03
C GLN A 10 -1.75 -16.40 -6.92
N LEU A 11 -2.21 -17.00 -5.81
CA LEU A 11 -2.76 -16.22 -4.69
C LEU A 11 -1.69 -15.32 -4.05
N VAL A 12 -0.47 -15.83 -3.87
CA VAL A 12 0.66 -15.06 -3.33
C VAL A 12 1.04 -13.94 -4.29
N GLN A 13 1.07 -14.22 -5.59
CA GLN A 13 1.32 -13.20 -6.61
C GLN A 13 0.26 -12.09 -6.58
N GLN A 14 -1.02 -12.46 -6.43
CA GLN A 14 -2.11 -11.50 -6.32
C GLN A 14 -1.98 -10.62 -5.07
N MET A 15 -1.63 -11.20 -3.92
CA MET A 15 -1.39 -10.45 -2.69
C MET A 15 -0.23 -9.45 -2.86
N LEU A 16 0.90 -9.89 -3.43
CA LEU A 16 2.04 -9.01 -3.71
C LEU A 16 1.68 -7.89 -4.70
N ALA A 17 0.91 -8.20 -5.75
CA ALA A 17 0.44 -7.21 -6.71
C ALA A 17 -0.47 -6.15 -6.05
N ASN A 18 -1.39 -6.58 -5.19
CA ASN A 18 -2.27 -5.67 -4.45
C ASN A 18 -1.50 -4.79 -3.46
N MET A 19 -0.48 -5.34 -2.79
CA MET A 19 0.41 -4.58 -1.90
C MET A 19 1.13 -3.49 -2.69
N GLN A 20 1.76 -3.84 -3.83
CA GLN A 20 2.48 -2.88 -4.65
C GLN A 20 1.57 -1.79 -5.20
N GLN A 21 0.39 -2.16 -5.72
CA GLN A 21 -0.62 -1.19 -6.17
C GLN A 21 -0.98 -0.19 -5.06
N SER A 22 -1.15 -0.68 -3.83
CA SER A 22 -1.51 0.15 -2.69
C SER A 22 -0.37 1.09 -2.29
N ILE A 23 0.88 0.64 -2.37
CA ILE A 23 2.07 1.48 -2.13
C ILE A 23 2.13 2.61 -3.15
N ASP A 24 1.99 2.31 -4.44
CA ASP A 24 2.07 3.30 -5.51
C ASP A 24 0.94 4.34 -5.40
N ALA A 25 -0.29 3.88 -5.16
CA ALA A 25 -1.43 4.77 -4.93
C ALA A 25 -1.22 5.67 -3.70
N GLY A 26 -0.71 5.10 -2.60
CA GLY A 26 -0.42 5.84 -1.38
C GLY A 26 0.68 6.89 -1.57
N GLN A 27 1.75 6.55 -2.29
CA GLN A 27 2.83 7.48 -2.62
C GLN A 27 2.32 8.66 -3.45
N LEU A 28 1.50 8.42 -4.46
CA LEU A 28 0.90 9.48 -5.27
C LEU A 28 0.03 10.43 -4.44
N LEU A 29 -0.75 9.91 -3.48
CA LEU A 29 -1.54 10.74 -2.57
C LEU A 29 -0.64 11.60 -1.66
N VAL A 30 0.41 11.01 -1.10
CA VAL A 30 1.37 11.72 -0.24
C VAL A 30 2.11 12.80 -1.02
N TRP A 31 2.60 12.49 -2.22
CA TRP A 31 3.29 13.45 -3.08
C TRP A 31 2.38 14.59 -3.52
N LYS A 32 1.12 14.32 -3.84
CA LYS A 32 0.14 15.38 -4.11
C LYS A 32 -0.05 16.30 -2.90
N ALA A 33 -0.22 15.74 -1.70
CA ALA A 33 -0.36 16.53 -0.48
C ALA A 33 0.89 17.37 -0.19
N GLY A 34 2.08 16.79 -0.36
CA GLY A 34 3.37 17.48 -0.21
C GLY A 34 3.59 18.58 -1.25
N TRP A 35 3.24 18.32 -2.51
CA TRP A 35 3.34 19.33 -3.57
C TRP A 35 2.44 20.53 -3.28
N LEU A 36 1.17 20.33 -2.89
CA LEU A 36 0.28 21.42 -2.51
C LEU A 36 0.83 22.23 -1.32
N LYS A 37 1.43 21.54 -0.33
CA LYS A 37 2.08 22.20 0.80
C LYS A 37 3.21 23.13 0.34
N ASN A 38 4.06 22.65 -0.56
CA ASN A 38 5.20 23.42 -1.08
C ASN A 38 4.76 24.64 -1.89
N GLN A 39 3.59 24.57 -2.53
CA GLN A 39 2.98 25.70 -3.24
C GLN A 39 2.25 26.70 -2.31
N GLY A 40 2.24 26.47 -1.00
CA GLY A 40 1.48 27.28 -0.05
C GLY A 40 -0.05 27.15 -0.19
N ILE A 41 -0.52 26.12 -0.91
CA ILE A 41 -1.95 25.86 -1.13
C ILE A 41 -2.48 25.03 0.05
N ARG A 42 -3.64 25.44 0.57
CA ARG A 42 -4.32 24.68 1.64
C ARG A 42 -4.58 23.24 1.18
N ASN A 43 -4.09 22.28 1.95
CA ASN A 43 -4.07 20.86 1.59
C ASN A 43 -4.60 19.95 2.72
N THR A 44 -5.38 20.50 3.66
CA THR A 44 -5.88 19.77 4.84
C THR A 44 -6.63 18.50 4.44
N ARG A 45 -7.44 18.57 3.38
CA ARG A 45 -8.21 17.45 2.86
C ARG A 45 -7.30 16.38 2.25
N GLU A 46 -6.37 16.77 1.39
CA GLU A 46 -5.45 15.87 0.70
C GLU A 46 -4.52 15.16 1.68
N THR A 47 -4.04 15.88 2.69
CA THR A 47 -3.22 15.31 3.78
C THR A 47 -4.01 14.27 4.57
N SER A 48 -5.26 14.58 4.96
CA SER A 48 -6.12 13.64 5.68
C SER A 48 -6.46 12.40 4.85
N MET A 49 -6.76 12.57 3.56
CA MET A 49 -7.03 11.46 2.64
C MET A 49 -5.81 10.57 2.44
N ALA A 50 -4.62 11.17 2.24
CA ALA A 50 -3.37 10.42 2.12
C ALA A 50 -3.10 9.62 3.40
N LYS A 51 -3.24 10.23 4.59
CA LYS A 51 -3.04 9.56 5.88
C LYS A 51 -4.01 8.39 6.05
N TRP A 52 -5.29 8.59 5.76
CA TRP A 52 -6.30 7.53 5.87
C TRP A 52 -5.95 6.36 4.96
N PHE A 53 -5.79 6.62 3.67
CA PHE A 53 -5.50 5.58 2.68
C PHE A 53 -4.23 4.81 3.04
N CYS A 54 -3.12 5.50 3.31
CA CYS A 54 -1.84 4.85 3.62
C CYS A 54 -1.91 4.00 4.89
N THR A 55 -2.66 4.43 5.91
CA THR A 55 -2.77 3.67 7.17
C THR A 55 -3.61 2.41 6.99
N ASP A 56 -4.72 2.50 6.25
CA ASP A 56 -5.57 1.34 5.95
C ASP A 56 -4.84 0.36 5.02
N ALA A 57 -4.18 0.86 3.97
CA ALA A 57 -3.34 0.07 3.08
C ALA A 57 -2.20 -0.63 3.83
N ALA A 58 -1.51 0.06 4.75
CA ALA A 58 -0.43 -0.53 5.54
C ALA A 58 -0.93 -1.70 6.41
N ASN A 59 -2.10 -1.56 7.05
CA ASN A 59 -2.69 -2.65 7.83
C ASN A 59 -3.06 -3.85 6.94
N ARG A 60 -3.68 -3.61 5.79
CA ARG A 60 -4.01 -4.68 4.83
C ARG A 60 -2.75 -5.40 4.33
N CYS A 61 -1.73 -4.65 3.91
CA CYS A 61 -0.46 -5.22 3.45
C CYS A 61 0.23 -6.04 4.56
N ALA A 62 0.19 -5.57 5.81
CA ALA A 62 0.75 -6.32 6.93
C ALA A 62 0.00 -7.64 7.16
N ASN A 63 -1.33 -7.63 7.12
CA ASN A 63 -2.15 -8.84 7.26
C ASN A 63 -1.90 -9.83 6.12
N ASP A 64 -1.87 -9.34 4.88
CA ASP A 64 -1.55 -10.15 3.71
C ASP A 64 -0.13 -10.73 3.82
N ALA A 65 0.85 -9.97 4.31
CA ALA A 65 2.21 -10.45 4.51
C ALA A 65 2.27 -11.59 5.54
N VAL A 66 1.51 -11.51 6.64
CA VAL A 66 1.37 -12.63 7.60
C VAL A 66 0.82 -13.85 6.88
N GLN A 67 -0.23 -13.71 6.07
CA GLN A 67 -0.83 -14.83 5.35
C GLN A 67 0.11 -15.44 4.29
N VAL A 68 1.00 -14.65 3.66
CA VAL A 68 2.05 -15.17 2.75
C VAL A 68 3.06 -16.05 3.49
N HIS A 69 3.42 -15.70 4.74
CA HIS A 69 4.37 -16.48 5.54
C HIS A 69 3.74 -17.76 6.12
N GLY A 70 2.41 -17.86 6.14
CA GLY A 70 1.68 -18.95 6.75
C GLY A 70 1.43 -18.72 8.25
N ALA A 71 0.71 -19.67 8.86
CA ALA A 71 0.50 -19.70 10.31
C ALA A 71 1.70 -20.33 11.04
#